data_AF-A0A9P6J1H5-F1
#
_entry.id   AF-A0A9P6J1H5-F1
#
_cell.length_a   1.000
_cell.length_b   1.000
_cell.length_c   1.000
_cell.angle_alpha   90.00
_cell.angle_beta   90.00
_cell.angle_gamma   90.00
#
_symmetry.space_group_name_H-M   'P 1'
#
loop_
_entity.id
_entity.type
_entity.pdbx_description
1 polymer ?
#
loop_
_entity_poly.entity_id
_entity_poly.type
_entity_poly.pdbx_seq_one_letter_code
_entity_poly.pdbx_strand_id
1 'polypeptide(L)'
;MHDILMAYRLTGVTIFNANEMEDNDWSKYNIEKLHATPKEVGIRFETFANASYHEPYYVMIRRRVESQNDEDEDDQPNRDTLYISKHTIPHWIPLRDIEKRYLNRDLSTFTRLVSEHLQEVVGRRECSRPAAQDNPSFPPSEPAQID
;
A
#
# COMPACT_ATOMS: atom_id res chain seq x y z
N MET A 1 -19.47 13.43 -2.20
CA MET A 1 -18.33 13.20 -1.29
C MET A 1 -17.53 11.95 -1.67
N HIS A 2 -18.16 10.88 -2.18
CA HIS A 2 -17.48 9.70 -2.71
C HIS A 2 -16.56 10.00 -3.92
N ASP A 3 -16.95 10.92 -4.80
CA ASP A 3 -16.21 11.20 -6.05
C ASP A 3 -14.86 11.88 -5.81
N ILE A 4 -14.76 12.69 -4.75
CA ILE A 4 -13.51 13.37 -4.38
C ILE A 4 -12.50 12.33 -3.88
N LEU A 5 -12.93 11.37 -3.06
CA LEU A 5 -12.08 10.27 -2.61
C LEU A 5 -11.63 9.37 -3.77
N MET A 6 -12.46 9.20 -4.80
CA MET A 6 -12.04 8.49 -6.02
C MET A 6 -10.98 9.28 -6.80
N ALA A 7 -11.11 10.59 -6.91
CA ALA A 7 -10.12 11.42 -7.61
C ALA A 7 -8.74 11.38 -6.92
N TYR A 8 -8.68 11.38 -5.59
CA TYR A 8 -7.42 11.24 -4.86
C TYR A 8 -6.78 9.86 -5.01
N ARG A 9 -7.59 8.81 -5.18
CA ARG A 9 -7.08 7.45 -5.45
C ARG A 9 -6.35 7.33 -6.78
N LEU A 10 -6.71 8.14 -7.78
CA LEU A 10 -6.00 8.19 -9.06
C LEU A 10 -4.51 8.55 -8.92
N THR A 11 -4.09 9.14 -7.80
CA THR A 11 -2.67 9.43 -7.51
C THR A 11 -1.84 8.18 -7.19
N GLY A 12 -2.49 7.01 -7.02
CA GLY A 12 -1.82 5.74 -6.74
C GLY A 12 -1.47 5.51 -5.27
N VAL A 13 -1.55 6.54 -4.41
CA VAL A 13 -1.28 6.41 -2.97
C VAL A 13 -2.33 7.15 -2.16
N THR A 14 -2.89 6.52 -1.14
CA THR A 14 -3.88 7.14 -0.24
C THR A 14 -3.56 6.83 1.21
N ILE A 15 -3.53 7.85 2.05
CA ILE A 15 -3.39 7.71 3.50
C ILE A 15 -4.78 7.71 4.12
N PHE A 16 -5.05 6.77 5.03
CA PHE A 16 -6.31 6.67 5.74
C PHE A 16 -6.08 6.37 7.23
N ASN A 17 -7.02 6.78 8.07
CA ASN A 17 -6.99 6.46 9.49
C ASN A 17 -7.57 5.05 9.70
N ALA A 18 -6.77 4.13 10.24
CA ALA A 18 -7.23 2.76 10.42
C ALA A 18 -8.19 2.62 11.61
N ASN A 19 -8.19 3.58 12.53
CA ASN A 19 -9.01 3.54 13.74
C ASN A 19 -10.47 3.94 13.50
N GLU A 20 -10.79 4.60 12.38
CA GLU A 20 -12.16 5.04 12.06
C GLU A 20 -13.15 3.89 11.79
N MET A 21 -12.66 2.65 11.61
CA MET A 21 -13.54 1.48 11.39
C MET A 21 -13.98 0.76 12.66
N GLU A 22 -13.37 1.01 13.83
CA GLU A 22 -13.75 0.36 15.10
C GLU A 22 -14.81 1.15 15.90
N ASP A 23 -15.14 2.39 15.47
CA ASP A 23 -15.97 3.35 16.21
C ASP A 23 -17.51 3.18 16.06
N ASN A 24 -18.00 1.96 15.84
CA ASN A 24 -19.46 1.69 15.85
C ASN A 24 -19.95 0.86 17.04
N ASP A 25 -19.09 0.54 18.00
CA ASP A 25 -19.47 -0.16 19.24
C ASP A 25 -19.19 0.71 20.48
N TRP A 26 -20.06 1.71 20.65
CA TRP A 26 -19.98 2.69 21.76
C TRP A 26 -20.14 2.03 23.15
N SER A 27 -20.56 0.76 23.19
CA SER A 27 -20.78 -0.01 24.42
C SER A 27 -19.50 -0.56 25.06
N LYS A 28 -18.35 -0.53 24.36
CA LYS A 28 -17.06 -1.04 24.85
C LYS A 28 -16.11 0.00 25.41
N TYR A 29 -16.44 1.29 25.30
CA TYR A 29 -15.62 2.36 25.83
C TYR A 29 -15.82 2.49 27.34
N ASN A 30 -15.01 1.75 28.11
CA ASN A 30 -14.76 2.14 29.50
C ASN A 30 -13.98 3.47 29.45
N ILE A 31 -14.55 4.53 30.02
CA ILE A 31 -14.05 5.92 29.92
C ILE A 31 -12.60 6.04 30.43
N GLU A 32 -12.17 5.12 31.30
CA GLU A 32 -10.79 5.02 31.82
C GLU A 32 -9.77 4.50 30.79
N LYS A 33 -10.20 3.91 29.66
CA LYS A 33 -9.33 3.30 28.63
C LYS A 33 -9.14 4.16 27.37
N LEU A 34 -9.72 5.35 27.31
CA LEU A 34 -9.64 6.25 26.15
C LEU A 34 -8.21 6.71 25.79
N HIS A 35 -7.24 6.49 26.67
CA HIS A 35 -5.82 6.84 26.45
C HIS A 35 -4.99 5.74 25.76
N ALA A 36 -5.53 4.54 25.49
CA ALA A 36 -4.70 3.36 25.29
C ALA A 36 -4.70 2.72 23.88
N THR A 37 -5.48 3.18 22.91
CA THR A 37 -5.39 2.64 21.54
C THR A 37 -4.34 3.42 20.73
N PRO A 38 -3.22 2.78 20.31
CA PRO A 38 -2.25 3.48 19.49
C PRO A 38 -2.91 3.89 18.17
N LYS A 39 -2.78 5.16 17.81
CA LYS A 39 -3.27 5.68 16.53
C LYS A 39 -2.59 4.92 15.39
N GLU A 40 -3.35 4.13 14.63
CA GLU A 40 -2.86 3.38 13.47
C GLU A 40 -3.22 4.13 12.19
N VAL A 41 -2.21 4.35 11.35
CA VAL A 41 -2.35 5.04 10.06
C VAL A 41 -2.12 4.01 8.96
N GLY A 42 -3.09 3.89 8.07
CA GLY A 42 -3.01 3.03 6.89
C GLY A 42 -2.54 3.80 5.65
N ILE A 43 -1.74 3.14 4.83
CA ILE A 43 -1.37 3.59 3.49
C ILE A 43 -1.85 2.54 2.51
N ARG A 44 -2.61 2.98 1.51
CA ARG A 44 -3.09 2.19 0.38
C ARG A 44 -2.26 2.57 -0.84
N PHE A 45 -1.74 1.56 -1.52
CA PHE A 45 -1.04 1.67 -2.79
C PHE A 45 -1.92 1.05 -3.87
N GLU A 46 -2.22 1.81 -4.91
CA GLU A 46 -2.93 1.34 -6.10
C GLU A 46 -1.95 1.26 -7.25
N THR A 47 -2.02 0.16 -8.00
CA THR A 47 -1.20 -0.04 -9.19
C THR A 47 -2.10 0.01 -10.42
N PHE A 48 -1.65 0.73 -11.43
CA PHE A 48 -2.41 0.93 -12.67
C PHE A 48 -1.58 0.47 -13.86
N ALA A 49 -2.06 -0.56 -14.56
CA ALA A 49 -1.41 -1.06 -15.76
C ALA A 49 -2.45 -1.58 -16.76
N ASN A 50 -2.09 -1.55 -18.04
CA ASN A 50 -2.95 -1.98 -19.15
C ASN A 50 -4.37 -1.38 -19.09
N ALA A 51 -4.45 -0.07 -18.85
CA ALA A 51 -5.69 0.69 -18.70
C ALA A 51 -6.65 0.20 -17.57
N SER A 52 -6.13 -0.56 -16.59
CA SER A 52 -6.93 -1.10 -15.48
C SER A 52 -6.22 -0.97 -14.13
N TYR A 53 -7.02 -0.86 -13.06
CA TYR A 53 -6.51 -0.89 -11.69
C TYR A 53 -6.38 -2.35 -11.22
N HIS A 54 -5.25 -2.66 -10.59
CA HIS A 54 -5.00 -3.96 -9.99
C HIS A 54 -5.25 -3.95 -8.48
N GLU A 55 -5.11 -5.12 -7.84
CA GLU A 55 -5.33 -5.31 -6.40
C GLU A 55 -4.52 -4.29 -5.57
N PRO A 56 -5.16 -3.56 -4.64
CA PRO A 56 -4.48 -2.58 -3.81
C PRO A 56 -3.61 -3.25 -2.75
N TYR A 57 -2.45 -2.66 -2.48
CA TYR A 57 -1.58 -3.07 -1.40
C TYR A 57 -1.72 -2.14 -0.20
N TYR A 58 -1.60 -2.69 1.00
CA TYR A 58 -1.81 -1.95 2.25
C TYR A 58 -0.57 -2.03 3.13
N VAL A 59 -0.25 -0.93 3.79
CA VAL A 59 0.76 -0.82 4.85
C VAL A 59 0.13 -0.10 6.03
N MET A 60 0.16 -0.72 7.20
CA MET A 60 -0.34 -0.14 8.44
C MET A 60 0.85 0.30 9.29
N ILE A 61 0.85 1.56 9.71
CA ILE A 61 1.92 2.20 10.48
C ILE A 61 1.37 2.52 11.86
N ARG A 62 2.16 2.20 12.89
CA ARG A 62 1.88 2.56 14.27
C ARG A 62 3.00 3.41 14.84
N ARG A 63 2.63 4.30 15.76
CA ARG A 63 3.56 5.10 16.54
C ARG A 63 3.91 4.35 17.81
N ARG A 64 5.20 4.15 18.07
CA ARG A 64 5.71 3.69 19.36
C ARG A 64 5.94 4.92 20.23
N VAL A 65 5.13 5.05 21.27
CA VAL A 65 5.34 6.03 22.33
C VAL A 65 6.11 5.29 23.41
N GLU A 66 7.41 5.57 23.55
CA GLU A 66 8.15 5.13 24.72
C GLU A 66 7.72 6.05 25.87
N SER A 67 6.97 5.48 26.82
CA SER A 67 6.66 6.16 28.07
C SER A 67 7.99 6.45 28.75
N GLN A 68 8.31 7.74 28.91
CA GLN A 68 9.43 8.20 29.74
C GLN A 68 9.18 7.77 31.19
N ASN A 69 9.58 6.55 31.51
CA ASN A 69 9.85 6.07 32.85
C ASN A 69 11.28 5.52 32.77
N ASP A 70 12.25 6.40 32.94
CA ASP A 70 13.33 6.22 33.91
C ASP A 70 14.27 7.43 33.79
N GLU A 71 14.58 7.97 34.95
CA GLU A 71 15.40 9.14 35.21
C GLU A 71 16.84 8.84 34.75
N ASP A 72 17.19 9.16 33.52
CA ASP A 72 18.60 9.31 33.13
C ASP A 72 18.73 10.44 32.10
N GLU A 73 19.41 11.48 32.55
CA GLU A 73 19.83 12.65 31.78
C GLU A 73 20.81 12.21 30.67
N ASP A 74 20.36 12.21 29.42
CA ASP A 74 21.21 12.55 28.29
C ASP A 74 20.34 13.01 27.10
N ASP A 75 20.65 14.19 26.58
CA ASP A 75 19.93 14.96 25.57
C ASP A 75 19.60 14.18 24.28
N GLN A 76 18.44 13.51 24.23
CA GLN A 76 17.80 13.16 22.97
C GLN A 76 16.28 13.39 23.04
N PRO A 77 15.72 14.27 22.18
CA PRO A 77 14.30 14.60 22.24
C PRO A 77 13.48 13.36 21.84
N ASN A 78 12.47 13.04 22.66
CA ASN A 78 11.34 12.14 22.39
C ASN A 78 11.32 11.61 20.94
N ARG A 79 11.97 10.46 20.70
CA ARG A 79 11.92 9.82 19.38
C ARG A 79 10.67 8.98 19.30
N ASP A 80 9.56 9.64 19.04
CA ASP A 80 8.38 8.96 18.53
C ASP A 80 8.75 8.22 17.25
N THR A 81 8.86 6.90 17.35
CA THR A 81 9.27 6.05 16.24
C THR A 81 8.05 5.44 15.57
N LEU A 82 7.92 5.66 14.27
CA LEU A 82 6.97 4.99 13.40
C LEU A 82 7.54 3.63 13.01
N TYR A 83 6.69 2.60 13.04
CA TYR A 83 7.00 1.25 12.59
C TYR A 83 5.83 0.63 11.81
N ILE A 84 6.13 -0.33 10.96
CA ILE A 84 5.12 -1.07 10.19
C ILE A 84 4.54 -2.18 11.07
N SER A 85 3.23 -2.08 11.33
CA SER A 85 2.45 -3.04 12.10
C SER A 85 2.03 -4.25 11.25
N LYS A 86 1.48 -3.99 10.06
CA LYS A 86 0.96 -4.99 9.12
C LYS A 86 1.16 -4.52 7.69
N HIS A 87 1.37 -5.44 6.75
CA HIS A 87 1.39 -5.10 5.32
C HIS A 87 0.93 -6.27 4.45
N THR A 88 0.41 -5.94 3.27
CA THR A 88 0.14 -6.92 2.18
C THR A 88 1.21 -6.86 1.09
N ILE A 89 2.25 -6.04 1.28
CA ILE A 89 3.36 -5.89 0.34
C ILE A 89 4.10 -7.22 0.17
N PRO A 90 4.35 -7.68 -1.07
CA PRO A 90 5.07 -8.91 -1.31
C PRO A 90 6.50 -8.95 -0.77
N HIS A 91 6.97 -10.14 -0.40
CA HIS A 91 8.26 -10.37 0.26
C HIS A 91 9.50 -9.98 -0.57
N TRP A 92 9.38 -9.91 -1.89
CA TRP A 92 10.47 -9.50 -2.77
C TRP A 92 10.74 -7.99 -2.76
N ILE A 93 9.83 -7.18 -2.22
CA ILE A 93 10.06 -5.76 -2.00
C ILE A 93 10.78 -5.60 -0.64
N PRO A 94 11.93 -4.91 -0.57
CA PRO A 94 12.73 -4.80 0.66
C PRO A 94 12.12 -3.80 1.66
N LEU A 95 10.89 -4.07 2.10
CA LEU A 95 10.10 -3.14 2.91
C LEU A 95 10.80 -2.78 4.23
N ARG A 96 11.48 -3.75 4.87
CA ARG A 96 12.22 -3.53 6.12
C ARG A 96 13.41 -2.57 5.97
N ASP A 97 14.07 -2.58 4.81
CA ASP A 97 15.20 -1.69 4.56
C ASP A 97 14.73 -0.27 4.25
N ILE A 98 13.62 -0.16 3.50
CA ILE A 98 12.97 1.13 3.19
C ILE A 98 12.38 1.73 4.48
N GLU A 99 11.76 0.92 5.33
CA GLU A 99 11.24 1.31 6.64
C GLU A 99 12.32 1.97 7.51
N LYS A 100 13.44 1.27 7.74
CA LYS A 100 14.53 1.77 8.59
C LYS A 100 15.15 3.07 8.08
N ARG A 101 15.22 3.25 6.76
CA ARG A 101 15.88 4.40 6.14
C ARG A 101 14.99 5.63 6.01
N TYR A 102 13.70 5.44 5.72
CA TYR A 102 12.83 6.53 5.29
C TYR A 102 11.60 6.72 6.18
N LEU A 103 11.06 5.70 6.84
CA LEU A 103 9.77 5.84 7.56
C LEU A 103 9.80 6.93 8.64
N ASN A 104 10.90 7.03 9.39
CA ASN A 104 11.08 8.01 10.47
C ASN A 104 11.70 9.34 10.01
N ARG A 105 12.13 9.43 8.74
CA ARG A 105 12.82 10.62 8.20
C ARG A 105 11.95 11.37 7.21
N ASP A 106 11.35 10.64 6.27
CA ASP A 106 10.56 11.19 5.19
C ASP A 106 9.56 10.13 4.68
N LEU A 107 8.30 10.29 5.12
CA LEU A 107 7.19 9.43 4.72
C LEU A 107 6.89 9.54 3.21
N SER A 108 7.13 10.70 2.60
CA SER A 108 6.86 10.91 1.17
C SER A 108 7.84 10.12 0.29
N THR A 109 9.11 10.08 0.69
CA THR A 109 10.10 9.23 0.01
C THR A 109 9.83 7.75 0.24
N PHE A 110 9.38 7.36 1.45
CA PHE A 110 8.97 5.99 1.73
C PHE A 110 7.84 5.54 0.78
N THR A 111 6.74 6.30 0.69
CA THR A 111 5.59 5.93 -0.13
C THR A 111 5.94 5.92 -1.62
N ARG A 112 6.75 6.89 -2.09
CA ARG A 112 7.21 6.91 -3.49
C ARG A 112 7.99 5.65 -3.85
N LEU A 113 8.99 5.27 -3.04
CA LEU A 113 9.83 4.10 -3.33
C LEU A 113 9.02 2.80 -3.35
N VAL A 114 8.10 2.62 -2.40
CA VAL A 114 7.22 1.44 -2.36
C VAL A 114 6.32 1.41 -3.60
N SER A 115 5.74 2.55 -3.98
CA SER A 115 4.90 2.67 -5.18
C SER A 115 5.66 2.34 -6.46
N GLU A 116 6.88 2.86 -6.62
CA GLU A 116 7.75 2.60 -7.79
C GLU A 116 8.05 1.10 -7.94
N HIS A 117 8.42 0.41 -6.85
CA HIS A 117 8.67 -1.04 -6.88
C HIS A 117 7.42 -1.84 -7.26
N LEU A 118 6.25 -1.47 -6.73
CA LEU A 118 4.99 -2.13 -7.05
C LEU A 118 4.62 -1.92 -8.53
N GLN A 119 4.73 -0.68 -9.00
CA GLN A 119 4.39 -0.30 -10.37
C GLN A 119 5.32 -0.96 -11.40
N GLU A 120 6.62 -1.06 -11.10
CA GLU A 120 7.59 -1.74 -11.97
C GLU A 120 7.25 -3.22 -12.13
N VAL A 121 6.91 -3.91 -11.04
CA VAL A 121 6.56 -5.33 -11.08
C VAL A 121 5.28 -5.57 -11.87
N VAL A 122 4.24 -4.77 -11.62
CA VAL A 122 2.98 -4.88 -12.36
C VAL A 122 3.18 -4.56 -13.83
N GLY A 123 3.95 -3.52 -14.16
CA GLY A 123 4.29 -3.16 -15.54
C GLY A 123 5.03 -4.28 -16.28
N ARG A 124 6.01 -4.93 -15.63
CA ARG A 124 6.72 -6.09 -16.20
C ARG A 124 5.79 -7.28 -16.42
N ARG A 125 4.90 -7.58 -15.47
CA ARG A 125 3.93 -8.69 -15.59
C ARG A 125 2.99 -8.49 -16.77
N GLU A 126 2.41 -7.31 -16.92
CA GLU A 126 1.52 -6.99 -18.03
C GLU A 126 2.25 -6.94 -19.37
N CYS A 127 3.48 -6.43 -19.42
CA CYS A 127 4.29 -6.45 -20.65
C CYS A 127 4.69 -7.87 -21.07
N SER A 128 4.91 -8.76 -20.09
CA SER A 128 5.22 -10.17 -20.33
C SER A 128 4.00 -11.05 -20.61
N ARG A 129 2.77 -10.52 -20.49
CA ARG A 129 1.56 -11.23 -20.86
C ARG A 129 1.47 -11.20 -22.38
N PRO A 130 1.79 -12.30 -23.10
CA PRO A 130 1.67 -12.30 -24.54
C PRO A 130 0.21 -11.99 -24.88
N ALA A 131 0.01 -11.21 -25.94
CA ALA A 131 -1.29 -11.00 -26.56
C ALA A 131 -1.85 -12.36 -27.01
N ALA A 132 -2.41 -13.13 -26.09
CA ALA A 132 -3.11 -14.37 -26.35
C ALA A 132 -4.50 -14.03 -26.87
N GLN A 133 -4.56 -13.34 -28.01
CA GLN A 133 -5.76 -13.13 -28.83
C GLN A 133 -5.34 -12.44 -30.14
N ASP A 134 -4.54 -13.13 -30.93
CA ASP A 134 -4.53 -12.93 -32.38
C ASP A 134 -4.27 -14.30 -33.04
N ASN A 135 -5.27 -15.16 -32.97
CA ASN A 135 -5.40 -16.26 -33.92
C ASN A 135 -6.23 -15.72 -35.09
N PRO A 136 -5.62 -15.20 -36.18
CA PRO A 136 -6.35 -15.12 -37.42
C PRO A 136 -6.59 -16.55 -37.87
N SER A 137 -7.80 -17.05 -37.65
CA SER A 137 -8.30 -18.27 -38.26
C SER A 137 -8.13 -18.14 -39.77
N PHE A 138 -7.05 -18.68 -40.31
CA PHE A 138 -6.88 -18.85 -41.75
C PHE A 138 -8.01 -19.76 -42.22
N PRO A 139 -8.85 -19.35 -43.19
CA PRO A 139 -9.77 -20.29 -43.81
C PRO A 139 -8.95 -21.38 -44.53
N PRO A 140 -9.32 -22.65 -44.43
CA PRO A 140 -8.63 -23.70 -45.16
C PRO A 140 -8.78 -23.44 -46.66
N SER A 141 -7.65 -23.43 -47.37
CA SER A 141 -7.58 -23.28 -48.82
C SER A 141 -8.38 -24.38 -49.50
N GLU A 142 -9.36 -23.99 -50.31
CA GLU A 142 -10.11 -24.87 -51.20
C GLU A 142 -9.14 -25.61 -52.14
N PRO A 143 -9.20 -26.94 -52.27
CA PRO A 143 -8.42 -27.63 -53.30
C PRO A 143 -9.03 -27.32 -54.67
N ALA A 144 -8.21 -26.73 -55.54
CA ALA A 144 -8.54 -26.48 -56.95
C ALA A 144 -9.02 -27.78 -57.62
N GLN A 145 -10.25 -27.76 -58.14
CA GLN A 145 -10.71 -28.78 -59.08
C GLN A 145 -9.94 -28.59 -60.39
N ILE A 146 -9.24 -29.64 -60.80
CA ILE A 146 -8.61 -29.75 -62.10
C ILE A 146 -9.54 -30.64 -62.91
N ASP A 147 -10.00 -30.11 -64.07
CA ASP A 147 -10.88 -30.75 -65.05
C ASP A 147 -10.37 -32.10 -65.57
#